data_AF-A0A6M1YXF6-F1
#
_entry.id   AF-A0A6M1YXF6-F1
#
_cell.length_a   1.000
_cell.length_b   1.000
_cell.length_c   1.000
_cell.angle_alpha   90.00
_cell.angle_beta   90.00
_cell.angle_gamma   90.00
#
_symmetry.space_group_name_H-M   'P 1'
#
loop_
_entity.id
_entity.type
_entity.pdbx_description
1 polymer ?
#
loop_
_entity_poly.entity_id
_entity_poly.type
_entity_poly.pdbx_seq_one_letter_code
_entity_poly.pdbx_strand_id
1 'polypeptide(L)'
;MKIKKVNFTLIEVIVSLFLITIIMSFLFGYFSKITKVEKNIEDMKVIVFEKNHVHIRLNHIFSQIVSGIDEPFNSEYENDSSNLSLNFCFDNGVDPDPIFSSIQRGKVFVDKNNNLCLEIRPMDKKVDSKRLEILIKNVKNISYRFLDSKNELLKNHIDESISDNIFWYNFWPKKVGSSPSVIYVEINNNLNFAFFLPAGNVKI
;
A
#
# COMPACT_ATOMS: atom_id res chain seq x y z
N MET A 1 46.23 -57.34 25.42
CA MET A 1 44.88 -57.31 24.83
C MET A 1 45.03 -57.33 23.30
N LYS A 2 44.80 -58.49 22.64
CA LYS A 2 45.00 -58.62 21.19
C LYS A 2 43.79 -58.04 20.44
N ILE A 3 43.98 -56.97 19.69
CA ILE A 3 42.95 -56.37 18.85
C ILE A 3 42.71 -57.30 17.65
N LYS A 4 41.51 -57.88 17.55
CA LYS A 4 41.09 -58.71 16.41
C LYS A 4 40.93 -57.80 15.19
N LYS A 5 41.71 -58.04 14.13
CA LYS A 5 41.52 -57.38 12.83
C LYS A 5 40.29 -58.01 12.15
N VAL A 6 39.20 -57.24 12.06
CA VAL A 6 38.00 -57.61 11.31
C VAL A 6 38.23 -57.14 9.88
N ASN A 7 38.33 -58.08 8.94
CA ASN A 7 38.42 -57.73 7.52
C ASN A 7 37.01 -57.46 7.03
N PHE A 8 36.67 -56.18 6.82
CA PHE A 8 35.45 -55.80 6.12
C PHE A 8 35.48 -56.40 4.72
N THR A 9 34.36 -57.02 4.34
CA THR A 9 34.24 -57.58 2.99
C THR A 9 34.00 -56.42 2.01
N LEU A 10 34.66 -56.44 0.84
CA LEU A 10 34.53 -55.41 -0.20
C LEU A 10 33.04 -55.12 -0.54
N ILE A 11 32.20 -56.15 -0.45
CA ILE A 11 30.77 -56.07 -0.75
C ILE A 11 30.00 -55.22 0.26
N GLU A 12 30.38 -55.25 1.55
CA GLU A 12 29.74 -54.46 2.61
C GLU A 12 30.03 -52.96 2.42
N VAL A 13 31.24 -52.62 1.95
CA VAL A 13 31.61 -51.24 1.60
C VAL A 13 30.79 -50.75 0.41
N ILE A 14 30.61 -51.58 -0.63
CA ILE A 14 29.81 -51.23 -1.81
C ILE A 14 28.34 -51.01 -1.44
N VAL A 15 27.77 -51.90 -0.62
CA VAL A 15 26.38 -51.77 -0.14
C VAL A 15 26.20 -50.49 0.69
N SER A 16 27.17 -50.18 1.56
CA SER A 16 27.15 -48.95 2.35
C SER A 16 27.21 -47.69 1.48
N LEU A 17 28.07 -47.65 0.46
CA LEU A 17 28.17 -46.54 -0.48
C LEU A 17 26.89 -46.35 -1.30
N PHE A 18 26.25 -47.45 -1.71
CA PHE A 18 24.98 -47.40 -2.42
C PHE A 18 23.86 -46.81 -1.54
N LEU A 19 23.77 -47.27 -0.28
CA LEU A 19 22.84 -46.72 0.72
C LEU A 19 23.09 -45.22 0.97
N ILE A 20 24.35 -44.80 1.11
CA ILE A 20 24.70 -43.39 1.28
C ILE A 20 24.25 -42.58 0.07
N THR A 21 24.45 -43.08 -1.15
CA THR A 21 24.01 -42.38 -2.37
C THR A 21 22.49 -42.19 -2.38
N ILE A 22 21.72 -43.22 -2.03
CA ILE A 22 20.25 -43.13 -1.94
C ILE A 22 19.85 -42.07 -0.91
N ILE A 23 20.44 -42.11 0.29
CA ILE A 23 20.15 -41.15 1.37
C ILE A 23 20.50 -39.73 0.93
N MET A 24 21.65 -39.54 0.27
CA MET A 24 22.08 -38.25 -0.24
C MET A 24 21.13 -37.72 -1.32
N SER A 25 20.64 -38.57 -2.23
CA SER A 25 19.63 -38.16 -3.22
C SER A 25 18.34 -37.68 -2.57
N PHE A 26 17.87 -38.37 -1.53
CA PHE A 26 16.70 -37.91 -0.77
C PHE A 26 16.95 -36.58 -0.05
N LEU A 27 18.10 -36.43 0.60
CA LEU A 27 18.51 -35.19 1.27
C LEU A 27 18.57 -34.02 0.27
N PHE A 28 19.25 -34.19 -0.86
CA PHE A 28 19.33 -33.15 -1.89
C PHE A 28 17.96 -32.79 -2.47
N GLY A 29 17.10 -33.78 -2.68
CA GLY A 29 15.72 -33.55 -3.11
C GLY A 29 14.92 -32.73 -2.09
N TYR A 30 15.11 -33.00 -0.79
CA TYR A 30 14.49 -32.24 0.29
C TYR A 30 15.04 -30.82 0.42
N PHE A 31 16.37 -30.65 0.39
CA PHE A 31 17.01 -29.33 0.40
C PHE A 31 16.53 -28.46 -0.76
N SER A 32 16.48 -29.00 -1.98
CA SER A 32 15.99 -28.27 -3.15
C SER A 32 14.54 -27.82 -3.00
N LYS A 33 13.69 -28.62 -2.31
CA LYS A 33 12.32 -28.25 -2.00
C LYS A 33 12.26 -27.13 -0.96
N ILE A 34 13.06 -27.22 0.12
CA ILE A 34 13.13 -26.17 1.14
C ILE A 34 13.54 -24.84 0.52
N THR A 35 14.61 -24.82 -0.28
CA THR A 35 15.09 -23.56 -0.88
C THR A 35 14.03 -22.92 -1.79
N LYS A 36 13.23 -23.71 -2.50
CA LYS A 36 12.09 -23.19 -3.28
C LYS A 36 11.02 -22.57 -2.39
N VAL A 37 10.70 -23.21 -1.27
CA VAL A 37 9.73 -22.69 -0.30
C VAL A 37 10.24 -21.41 0.36
N GLU A 38 11.51 -21.37 0.76
CA GLU A 38 12.15 -20.18 1.34
C GLU A 38 12.08 -18.99 0.40
N LYS A 39 12.41 -19.20 -0.89
CA LYS A 39 12.30 -18.15 -1.90
C LYS A 39 10.87 -17.64 -2.04
N ASN A 40 9.89 -18.54 -2.12
CA ASN A 40 8.48 -18.14 -2.20
C ASN A 40 8.04 -17.34 -0.94
N ILE A 41 8.53 -17.71 0.24
CA ILE A 41 8.27 -16.97 1.49
C ILE A 41 8.90 -15.58 1.42
N GLU A 42 10.12 -15.45 0.89
CA GLU A 42 10.80 -14.16 0.72
C GLU A 42 10.02 -13.24 -0.24
N ASP A 43 9.59 -13.76 -1.38
CA ASP A 43 8.77 -13.02 -2.35
C ASP A 43 7.43 -12.56 -1.72
N MET A 44 6.76 -13.44 -0.96
CA MET A 44 5.54 -13.10 -0.23
C MET A 44 5.78 -12.04 0.85
N LYS A 45 6.89 -12.11 1.57
CA LYS A 45 7.24 -11.11 2.59
C LYS A 45 7.35 -9.72 1.97
N VAL A 46 8.03 -9.57 0.84
CA VAL A 46 8.15 -8.28 0.14
C VAL A 46 6.77 -7.70 -0.15
N ILE A 47 5.86 -8.49 -0.72
CA ILE A 47 4.49 -8.04 -1.04
C ILE A 47 3.73 -7.60 0.23
N VAL A 48 3.83 -8.38 1.31
CA VAL A 48 3.17 -8.05 2.59
C VAL A 48 3.74 -6.78 3.21
N PHE A 49 5.06 -6.60 3.16
CA PHE A 49 5.72 -5.40 3.66
C PHE A 49 5.27 -4.15 2.89
N GLU A 50 5.25 -4.20 1.56
CA GLU A 50 4.78 -3.09 0.73
C GLU A 50 3.31 -2.77 1.01
N LYS A 51 2.44 -3.79 1.07
CA LYS A 51 1.02 -3.62 1.42
C LYS A 51 0.85 -2.95 2.79
N ASN A 52 1.59 -3.42 3.79
CA ASN A 52 1.50 -2.90 5.14
C ASN A 52 2.04 -1.46 5.24
N HIS A 53 3.14 -1.16 4.54
CA HIS A 53 3.70 0.18 4.43
C HIS A 53 2.67 1.18 3.89
N VAL A 54 2.06 0.86 2.74
CA VAL A 54 1.01 1.70 2.13
C VAL A 54 -0.16 1.88 3.10
N HIS A 55 -0.64 0.79 3.71
CA HIS A 55 -1.78 0.84 4.62
C HIS A 55 -1.50 1.73 5.84
N ILE A 56 -0.38 1.51 6.54
CA ILE A 56 -0.01 2.29 7.72
C ILE A 56 0.15 3.77 7.35
N ARG A 57 0.85 4.05 6.24
CA ARG A 57 1.17 5.42 5.85
C ARG A 57 -0.08 6.21 5.46
N LEU A 58 -0.92 5.64 4.58
CA LEU A 58 -2.16 6.29 4.16
C LEU A 58 -3.18 6.36 5.30
N ASN A 59 -3.27 5.34 6.15
CA ASN A 59 -4.17 5.38 7.31
C ASN A 59 -3.77 6.51 8.27
N HIS A 60 -2.48 6.66 8.56
CA HIS A 60 -2.00 7.77 9.37
C HIS A 60 -2.40 9.13 8.77
N ILE A 61 -2.13 9.35 7.49
CA ILE A 61 -2.42 10.63 6.81
C ILE A 61 -3.92 10.91 6.75
N PHE A 62 -4.72 9.94 6.32
CA PHE A 62 -6.16 10.12 6.16
C PHE A 62 -6.88 10.28 7.50
N SER A 63 -6.35 9.70 8.58
CA SER A 63 -6.86 9.95 9.93
C SER A 63 -6.64 11.38 10.42
N GLN A 64 -5.66 12.10 9.84
CA GLN A 64 -5.29 13.46 10.21
C GLN A 64 -5.78 14.51 9.22
N ILE A 65 -6.72 14.16 8.31
CA ILE A 65 -7.29 15.13 7.39
C ILE A 65 -8.02 16.22 8.17
N VAL A 66 -7.68 17.47 7.88
CA VAL A 66 -8.23 18.65 8.56
C VAL A 66 -9.40 19.21 7.77
N SER A 67 -10.53 19.40 8.43
CA SER A 67 -11.71 20.05 7.87
C SER A 67 -11.72 21.55 8.17
N GLY A 68 -12.45 22.33 7.36
CA GLY A 68 -12.61 23.78 7.56
C GLY A 68 -11.54 24.66 6.92
N ILE A 69 -10.69 24.08 6.07
CA ILE A 69 -9.76 24.78 5.20
C ILE A 69 -10.38 24.84 3.79
N ASP A 70 -10.02 25.84 2.98
CA ASP A 70 -10.39 25.87 1.57
C ASP A 70 -9.89 24.60 0.85
N GLU A 71 -10.82 23.85 0.28
CA GLU A 71 -10.56 22.60 -0.46
C GLU A 71 -9.83 21.52 0.36
N PRO A 72 -10.44 21.00 1.46
CA PRO A 72 -9.76 20.09 2.37
C PRO A 72 -9.50 18.72 1.73
N PHE A 73 -10.32 18.33 0.75
CA PHE A 73 -10.19 17.09 0.00
C PHE A 73 -10.80 17.24 -1.39
N ASN A 74 -10.12 16.75 -2.42
CA ASN A 74 -10.65 16.62 -3.76
C ASN A 74 -9.90 15.56 -4.56
N SER A 75 -10.52 15.09 -5.64
CA SER A 75 -9.89 14.24 -6.63
C SER A 75 -9.77 14.96 -7.97
N GLU A 76 -8.67 14.75 -8.68
CA GLU A 76 -8.40 15.40 -9.96
C GLU A 76 -7.70 14.42 -10.92
N TYR A 77 -8.14 14.40 -12.18
CA TYR A 77 -7.42 13.66 -13.22
C TYR A 77 -6.15 14.41 -13.60
N GLU A 78 -5.03 13.71 -13.61
CA GLU A 78 -3.76 14.33 -13.99
C GLU A 78 -3.71 14.49 -15.52
N ASN A 79 -3.30 15.66 -16.02
CA ASN A 79 -3.40 16.01 -17.46
C ASN A 79 -2.83 14.97 -18.44
N ASP A 80 -1.83 14.20 -18.01
CA ASP A 80 -1.13 13.19 -18.82
C ASP A 80 -1.54 11.75 -18.49
N SER A 81 -2.41 11.52 -17.49
CA SER A 81 -2.75 10.17 -17.03
C SER A 81 -4.25 9.97 -16.85
N SER A 82 -4.75 8.80 -17.23
CA SER A 82 -6.11 8.36 -16.91
C SER A 82 -6.31 8.10 -15.41
N ASN A 83 -5.27 8.23 -14.59
CA ASN A 83 -5.31 7.94 -13.18
C ASN A 83 -5.81 9.16 -12.41
N LEU A 84 -6.70 8.88 -11.46
CA LEU A 84 -7.19 9.89 -10.54
C LEU A 84 -6.12 10.17 -9.48
N SER A 85 -5.88 11.43 -9.17
CA SER A 85 -5.07 11.87 -8.05
C SER A 85 -5.96 12.36 -6.91
N LEU A 86 -5.52 12.18 -5.67
CA LEU A 86 -6.19 12.70 -4.48
C LEU A 86 -5.38 13.86 -3.91
N ASN A 87 -6.02 15.02 -3.75
CA ASN A 87 -5.46 16.17 -3.06
C ASN A 87 -6.17 16.34 -1.73
N PHE A 88 -5.42 16.60 -0.66
CA PHE A 88 -6.00 16.76 0.68
C PHE A 88 -5.13 17.62 1.58
N CYS A 89 -5.72 18.11 2.65
CA CYS A 89 -5.04 18.86 3.69
C CYS A 89 -5.03 18.03 4.98
N PHE A 90 -3.87 17.87 5.61
CA PHE A 90 -3.72 17.03 6.80
C PHE A 90 -2.75 17.65 7.80
N ASP A 91 -2.91 17.33 9.07
CA ASP A 91 -1.93 17.69 10.09
C ASP A 91 -0.79 16.66 10.11
N ASN A 92 0.40 17.08 9.69
CA ASN A 92 1.61 16.25 9.70
C ASN A 92 2.28 16.21 11.10
N GLY A 93 1.71 16.88 12.10
CA GLY A 93 2.23 16.92 13.46
C GLY A 93 3.59 17.62 13.54
N VAL A 94 4.51 17.07 14.33
CA VAL A 94 5.87 17.62 14.50
C VAL A 94 6.83 16.86 13.59
N ASP A 95 7.41 17.56 12.62
CA ASP A 95 8.43 17.03 11.70
C ASP A 95 9.82 17.57 12.07
N PRO A 96 10.91 16.79 11.89
CA PRO A 96 12.27 17.29 12.08
C PRO A 96 12.61 18.53 11.25
N ASP A 97 11.98 18.66 10.07
CA ASP A 97 12.01 19.88 9.29
C ASP A 97 10.78 20.75 9.64
N PRO A 98 10.97 21.91 10.29
CA PRO A 98 9.86 22.77 10.73
C PRO A 98 8.93 23.20 9.60
N ILE A 99 9.42 23.26 8.35
CA ILE A 99 8.64 23.67 7.18
C ILE A 99 7.53 22.65 6.88
N PHE A 100 7.76 21.38 7.21
CA PHE A 100 6.80 20.28 7.02
C PHE A 100 5.99 19.95 8.29
N SER A 101 6.08 20.76 9.34
CA SER A 101 5.27 20.58 10.55
C SER A 101 3.86 21.15 10.39
N SER A 102 2.92 20.74 11.25
CA SER A 102 1.52 21.20 11.28
C SER A 102 0.76 20.87 9.98
N ILE A 103 -0.16 21.74 9.56
CA ILE A 103 -1.05 21.52 8.43
C ILE A 103 -0.29 21.62 7.10
N GLN A 104 -0.35 20.56 6.32
CA GLN A 104 0.33 20.39 5.04
C GLN A 104 -0.67 20.01 3.94
N ARG A 105 -0.28 20.24 2.67
CA ARG A 105 -0.99 19.71 1.50
C ARG A 105 -0.38 18.39 1.09
N GLY A 106 -1.20 17.35 1.00
CA GLY A 106 -0.85 16.06 0.46
C GLY A 106 -1.44 15.86 -0.93
N LYS A 107 -0.69 15.20 -1.80
CA LYS A 107 -1.17 14.68 -3.09
C LYS A 107 -0.76 13.22 -3.22
N VAL A 108 -1.73 12.33 -3.43
CA VAL A 108 -1.48 10.92 -3.79
C VAL A 108 -1.77 10.74 -5.28
N PHE A 109 -0.79 10.26 -6.03
CA PHE A 109 -0.87 10.14 -7.49
C PHE A 109 0.04 9.05 -8.03
N VAL A 110 -0.17 8.63 -9.27
CA VAL A 110 0.70 7.68 -9.96
C VAL A 110 1.66 8.44 -10.88
N ASP A 111 2.96 8.29 -10.65
CA ASP A 111 3.97 8.97 -11.46
C ASP A 111 4.15 8.32 -12.85
N LYS A 112 4.98 8.95 -13.70
CA LYS A 112 5.29 8.45 -15.06
C LYS A 112 6.02 7.10 -15.07
N ASN A 113 6.59 6.69 -13.94
CA ASN A 113 7.28 5.43 -13.77
C ASN A 113 6.36 4.35 -13.18
N ASN A 114 5.05 4.59 -13.13
CA ASN A 114 4.06 3.69 -12.54
C ASN A 114 4.31 3.44 -11.04
N ASN A 115 4.72 4.45 -10.29
CA ASN A 115 4.81 4.38 -8.83
C ASN A 115 3.65 5.15 -8.21
N LEU A 116 3.03 4.60 -7.17
CA LEU A 116 2.14 5.38 -6.33
C LEU A 116 3.00 6.24 -5.40
N CYS A 117 2.84 7.54 -5.53
CA CYS A 117 3.62 8.53 -4.82
C CYS A 117 2.71 9.35 -3.91
N LEU A 118 3.27 9.72 -2.75
CA LEU A 118 2.75 10.75 -1.87
C LEU A 118 3.66 11.96 -1.99
N GLU A 119 3.10 13.10 -2.34
CA GLU A 119 3.78 14.38 -2.32
C GLU A 119 3.22 15.24 -1.19
N ILE A 120 4.12 15.77 -0.37
CA ILE A 120 3.79 16.67 0.74
C ILE A 120 4.36 18.05 0.40
N ARG A 121 3.51 19.07 0.50
CA ARG A 121 3.87 20.48 0.30
C ARG A 121 3.43 21.35 1.49
N PRO A 122 4.24 22.34 1.88
CA PRO A 122 3.86 23.40 2.80
C PRO A 122 2.59 24.11 2.35
N MET A 123 1.76 24.49 3.32
CA MET A 123 0.60 25.34 3.06
C MET A 123 1.01 26.74 2.59
N ASP A 124 2.15 27.24 3.06
CA ASP A 124 2.71 28.53 2.67
C ASP A 124 3.17 28.49 1.21
N LYS A 125 2.46 29.26 0.36
CA LYS A 125 2.74 29.37 -1.07
C LYS A 125 4.10 30.02 -1.38
N LYS A 126 4.73 30.70 -0.39
CA LYS A 126 6.05 31.31 -0.57
C LYS A 126 7.18 30.29 -0.54
N VAL A 127 6.94 29.10 0.03
CA VAL A 127 7.96 28.07 0.18
C VAL A 127 7.75 26.99 -0.88
N ASP A 128 8.58 27.01 -1.91
CA ASP A 128 8.58 25.98 -2.96
C ASP A 128 9.40 24.76 -2.53
N SER A 129 9.02 24.15 -1.41
CA SER A 129 9.59 22.89 -0.94
C SER A 129 8.59 21.77 -1.11
N LYS A 130 9.06 20.61 -1.57
CA LYS A 130 8.22 19.42 -1.69
C LYS A 130 8.98 18.19 -1.23
N ARG A 131 8.28 17.30 -0.54
CA ARG A 131 8.79 15.98 -0.16
C ARG A 131 8.01 14.93 -0.95
N LEU A 132 8.73 14.11 -1.70
CA LEU A 132 8.14 13.02 -2.48
C LEU A 132 8.50 11.68 -1.83
N GLU A 133 7.49 10.87 -1.56
CA GLU A 133 7.61 9.55 -0.96
C GLU A 133 6.98 8.52 -1.91
N ILE A 134 7.71 7.46 -2.24
CA ILE A 134 7.19 6.35 -3.04
C ILE A 134 6.52 5.36 -2.09
N LEU A 135 5.22 5.17 -2.23
CA LEU A 135 4.43 4.27 -1.39
C LEU A 135 4.52 2.82 -1.88
N ILE A 136 4.38 2.62 -3.20
CA ILE A 136 4.46 1.32 -3.87
C ILE A 136 4.90 1.49 -5.33
N LYS A 137 5.63 0.52 -5.86
CA LYS A 137 6.15 0.51 -7.23
C LYS A 137 5.29 -0.36 -8.15
N ASN A 138 5.41 -0.17 -9.46
CA ASN A 138 4.77 -1.00 -10.49
C ASN A 138 3.22 -1.04 -10.40
N VAL A 139 2.60 0.11 -10.16
CA VAL A 139 1.16 0.33 -10.16
C VAL A 139 0.67 0.51 -11.60
N LYS A 140 -0.03 -0.50 -12.11
CA LYS A 140 -0.63 -0.49 -13.45
C LYS A 140 -1.97 0.24 -13.44
N ASN A 141 -2.81 -0.10 -12.46
CA ASN A 141 -4.15 0.44 -12.32
C ASN A 141 -4.37 0.86 -10.87
N ILE A 142 -5.01 2.02 -10.69
CA ILE A 142 -5.51 2.48 -9.41
C ILE A 142 -6.92 3.02 -9.59
N SER A 143 -7.81 2.67 -8.66
CA SER A 143 -9.17 3.20 -8.61
C SER A 143 -9.50 3.65 -7.20
N TYR A 144 -10.35 4.66 -7.13
CA TYR A 144 -10.84 5.21 -5.87
C TYR A 144 -12.36 5.18 -5.90
N ARG A 145 -12.95 4.80 -4.77
CA ARG A 145 -14.38 4.96 -4.51
C ARG A 145 -14.56 5.68 -3.18
N PHE A 146 -15.52 6.58 -3.14
CA PHE A 146 -15.76 7.46 -2.01
C PHE A 146 -17.14 7.15 -1.44
N LEU A 147 -17.23 6.82 -0.16
CA LEU A 147 -18.51 6.62 0.52
C LEU A 147 -18.92 7.91 1.20
N ASP A 148 -20.13 8.37 0.92
CA ASP A 148 -20.74 9.41 1.74
C ASP A 148 -22.26 9.34 1.70
N SER A 149 -22.87 10.16 2.56
CA SER A 149 -24.29 10.45 2.51
C SER A 149 -24.68 11.18 1.21
N LYS A 150 -25.97 11.09 0.85
CA LYS A 150 -26.51 11.70 -0.37
C LYS A 150 -26.17 13.19 -0.47
N ASN A 151 -25.34 13.56 -1.44
CA ASN A 151 -24.99 14.95 -1.73
C ASN A 151 -25.44 15.34 -3.15
N GLU A 152 -26.11 16.49 -3.28
CA GLU A 152 -26.59 16.97 -4.57
C GLU A 152 -25.47 17.30 -5.56
N LEU A 153 -24.33 17.75 -5.05
CA LEU A 153 -23.15 18.09 -5.85
C LEU A 153 -22.46 16.85 -6.45
N LEU A 154 -22.77 15.66 -5.91
CA LEU A 154 -22.18 14.39 -6.31
C LEU A 154 -23.10 13.51 -7.16
N LYS A 155 -24.33 13.97 -7.48
CA LYS A 155 -25.34 13.18 -8.22
C LYS A 155 -24.82 12.59 -9.53
N ASN A 156 -23.91 13.30 -10.22
CA ASN A 156 -23.35 12.87 -11.51
C ASN A 156 -22.18 11.87 -11.38
N HIS A 157 -21.72 11.61 -10.15
CA HIS A 157 -20.55 10.78 -9.85
C HIS A 157 -20.93 9.52 -9.05
N ILE A 158 -22.22 9.21 -8.95
CA ILE A 158 -22.72 8.01 -8.27
C ILE A 158 -22.25 6.77 -9.04
N ASP A 159 -21.60 5.87 -8.33
CA ASP A 159 -21.18 4.56 -8.81
C ASP A 159 -22.20 3.49 -8.38
N GLU A 160 -22.47 3.40 -7.07
CA GLU A 160 -23.35 2.39 -6.49
C GLU A 160 -24.16 2.96 -5.30
N SER A 161 -25.41 2.52 -5.13
CA SER A 161 -26.26 2.87 -4.00
C SER A 161 -26.31 1.72 -2.99
N ILE A 162 -25.92 1.96 -1.74
CA ILE A 162 -26.01 0.96 -0.66
C ILE A 162 -27.38 1.03 0.03
N SER A 163 -27.88 2.24 0.23
CA SER A 163 -29.18 2.52 0.85
C SER A 163 -29.71 3.87 0.35
N ASP A 164 -30.94 4.24 0.72
CA ASP A 164 -31.59 5.49 0.28
C ASP A 164 -30.75 6.75 0.52
N ASN A 165 -29.86 6.71 1.51
CA ASN A 165 -29.05 7.86 1.93
C ASN A 165 -27.54 7.66 1.81
N ILE A 166 -27.04 6.48 1.41
CA ILE A 166 -25.61 6.17 1.38
C ILE A 166 -25.19 5.67 -0.01
N PHE A 167 -24.20 6.34 -0.60
CA PHE A 167 -23.78 6.13 -1.97
C PHE A 167 -22.25 6.02 -2.07
N TRP A 168 -21.79 5.14 -2.95
CA TRP A 168 -20.43 5.17 -3.47
C TRP A 168 -20.34 6.13 -4.64
N TYR A 169 -19.27 6.90 -4.67
CA TYR A 169 -18.94 7.85 -5.72
C TYR A 169 -17.58 7.52 -6.34
N ASN A 170 -17.41 7.73 -7.64
CA ASN A 170 -16.14 7.48 -8.33
C ASN A 170 -15.23 8.72 -8.45
N PHE A 171 -15.74 9.89 -8.05
CA PHE A 171 -15.05 11.17 -8.16
C PHE A 171 -15.51 12.13 -7.06
N TRP A 172 -14.56 12.92 -6.53
CA TRP A 172 -14.78 13.89 -5.48
C TRP A 172 -14.39 15.32 -5.92
N PRO A 173 -15.33 16.15 -6.41
CA PRO A 173 -15.04 17.48 -6.92
C PRO A 173 -14.67 18.48 -5.82
N LYS A 174 -13.79 19.43 -6.16
CA LYS A 174 -13.37 20.56 -5.30
C LYS A 174 -14.55 21.34 -4.69
N LYS A 175 -15.66 21.43 -5.42
CA LYS A 175 -16.88 22.17 -5.02
C LYS A 175 -17.59 21.62 -3.78
N VAL A 176 -17.33 20.37 -3.41
CA VAL A 176 -17.99 19.73 -2.25
C VAL A 176 -17.51 20.35 -0.94
N GLY A 177 -16.23 20.73 -0.85
CA GLY A 177 -15.67 21.41 0.32
C GLY A 177 -15.61 20.57 1.60
N SER A 178 -16.08 19.32 1.59
CA SER A 178 -15.94 18.34 2.67
C SER A 178 -15.13 17.13 2.21
N SER A 179 -14.60 16.36 3.16
CA SER A 179 -14.03 15.04 2.92
C SER A 179 -15.12 13.96 2.87
N PRO A 180 -14.93 12.90 2.07
CA PRO A 180 -15.80 11.73 2.12
C PRO A 180 -15.68 11.02 3.48
N SER A 181 -16.67 10.21 3.83
CA SER A 181 -16.64 9.44 5.08
C SER A 181 -15.67 8.25 5.00
N VAL A 182 -15.63 7.56 3.85
CA VAL A 182 -14.71 6.45 3.59
C VAL A 182 -14.09 6.58 2.20
N ILE A 183 -12.80 6.26 2.09
CA ILE A 183 -12.12 6.07 0.82
C ILE A 183 -11.81 4.59 0.66
N TYR A 184 -12.28 3.99 -0.41
CA TYR A 184 -11.86 2.68 -0.87
C TYR A 184 -10.83 2.85 -1.99
N VAL A 185 -9.67 2.23 -1.83
CA VAL A 185 -8.55 2.28 -2.78
C VAL A 185 -8.29 0.86 -3.27
N GLU A 186 -8.27 0.67 -4.58
CA GLU A 186 -7.90 -0.59 -5.22
C GLU A 186 -6.69 -0.36 -6.12
N ILE A 187 -5.65 -1.16 -5.92
CA ILE A 187 -4.38 -1.10 -6.64
C ILE A 187 -4.12 -2.47 -7.29
N ASN A 188 -3.86 -2.48 -8.60
CA ASN A 188 -3.53 -3.67 -9.37
C ASN A 188 -4.54 -4.83 -9.25
N ASN A 189 -5.80 -4.53 -8.90
CA ASN A 189 -6.90 -5.48 -8.66
C ASN A 189 -6.66 -6.51 -7.53
N ASN A 190 -5.56 -6.39 -6.78
CA ASN A 190 -5.15 -7.35 -5.77
C ASN A 190 -4.98 -6.71 -4.39
N LEU A 191 -4.74 -5.40 -4.33
CA LEU A 191 -4.51 -4.66 -3.10
C LEU A 191 -5.68 -3.71 -2.87
N ASN A 192 -6.50 -4.06 -1.88
CA ASN A 192 -7.69 -3.32 -1.52
C ASN A 192 -7.53 -2.74 -0.12
N PHE A 193 -7.85 -1.47 0.02
CA PHE A 193 -7.80 -0.74 1.27
C PHE A 193 -9.07 0.07 1.46
N ALA A 194 -9.53 0.17 2.71
CA ALA A 194 -10.60 1.07 3.09
C ALA A 194 -10.08 1.94 4.23
N PHE A 195 -10.27 3.25 4.12
CA PHE A 195 -9.82 4.24 5.07
C PHE A 195 -11.00 5.09 5.52
N PHE A 196 -11.16 5.22 6.84
CA PHE A 196 -12.13 6.12 7.44
C PHE A 196 -11.49 7.49 7.59
N LEU A 197 -12.21 8.52 7.15
CA LEU A 197 -11.77 9.90 7.32
C LEU A 197 -12.52 10.51 8.52
N PRO A 198 -11.89 11.44 9.24
CA PRO A 198 -12.59 12.18 10.27
C PRO A 198 -13.79 12.88 9.63
N ALA A 199 -14.98 12.65 10.18
CA ALA A 199 -16.17 13.38 9.78
C ALA A 199 -15.86 14.86 9.95
N GLY A 200 -16.01 15.64 8.88
CA GLY A 200 -15.83 17.08 8.98
C GLY A 200 -16.78 17.60 10.03
N ASN A 201 -16.24 17.99 11.19
CA ASN A 201 -17.03 18.51 12.29
C ASN A 201 -17.93 19.59 11.73
N VAL A 202 -19.23 19.32 11.75
CA VAL A 202 -20.28 20.35 11.71
C VAL A 202 -19.83 21.39 12.74
N LYS A 203 -19.63 22.63 12.28
CA LYS A 203 -19.35 23.75 13.19
C LYS A 203 -20.40 23.70 14.31
N ILE A 204 -19.97 23.43 15.53
CA ILE A 204 -20.77 23.66 16.74
C ILE A 204 -20.86 25.17 16.93
#